data_AF-V6IDZ9-F1
#
_entry.id   AF-V6IDZ9-F1
#
_cell.length_a   1.000
_cell.length_b   1.000
_cell.length_c   1.000
_cell.angle_alpha   90.00
_cell.angle_beta   90.00
_cell.angle_gamma   90.00
#
_symmetry.space_group_name_H-M   'P 1'
#
loop_
_entity.id
_entity.type
_entity.pdbx_description
1 polymer ?
#
loop_
_entity_poly.entity_id
_entity_poly.type
_entity_poly.pdbx_seq_one_letter_code
_entity_poly.pdbx_strand_id
1 'polypeptide(L)'
;MSLLYASAKVQDTELKDWRKLQKRPYRSDGSVAGGLFHLLTENTTSSLWRNIAAPETRAGMLFEIEQDIREIVLPYFAKFQNAQTLITQLATKDLPAFSIGDQVEYALCFSGSNAAQKIIDRFLNERMDLLPAVHEAYTKMKKDGPPPFFS
;
A
#
# COMPACT_ATOMS: atom_id res chain seq x y z
N MET A 1 23.41 -11.64 18.50
CA MET A 1 21.97 -11.32 18.59
C MET A 1 21.40 -11.36 17.19
N SER A 2 20.47 -12.27 16.89
CA SER A 2 19.83 -12.33 15.56
C SER A 2 18.37 -11.93 15.70
N LEU A 3 17.99 -10.89 14.97
CA LEU A 3 16.65 -10.35 14.95
C LEU A 3 15.89 -10.88 13.75
N LEU A 4 14.63 -11.24 13.93
CA LEU A 4 13.71 -11.55 12.85
C LEU A 4 12.83 -10.34 12.55
N TYR A 5 12.68 -10.05 11.26
CA TYR A 5 11.68 -9.11 10.73
C TYR A 5 10.66 -9.88 9.92
N ALA A 6 9.38 -9.65 10.20
CA ALA A 6 8.28 -10.23 9.46
C ALA A 6 7.60 -9.14 8.63
N SER A 7 7.48 -9.40 7.32
CA SER A 7 6.78 -8.55 6.38
C SER A 7 5.77 -9.36 5.59
N ALA A 8 4.67 -8.72 5.22
CA ALA A 8 3.64 -9.30 4.37
C ALA A 8 3.35 -8.35 3.22
N LYS A 9 3.07 -8.92 2.05
CA LYS A 9 2.88 -8.18 0.80
C LYS A 9 1.75 -8.79 -0.02
N VAL A 10 0.88 -7.92 -0.52
CA VAL A 10 -0.17 -8.25 -1.47
C VAL A 10 0.38 -8.13 -2.88
N GLN A 11 0.16 -9.18 -3.68
CA GLN A 11 0.48 -9.20 -5.10
C GLN A 11 -0.77 -9.46 -5.93
N ASP A 12 -0.85 -8.80 -7.08
CA ASP A 12 -1.96 -8.91 -8.01
C ASP A 12 -1.45 -9.02 -9.46
N THR A 13 -1.80 -10.12 -10.11
CA THR A 13 -1.37 -10.41 -11.48
C THR A 13 -2.11 -9.56 -12.50
N GLU A 14 -3.39 -9.26 -12.27
CA GLU A 14 -4.20 -8.44 -13.18
C GLU A 14 -3.67 -7.00 -13.18
N LEU A 15 -3.37 -6.45 -12.00
CA LEU A 15 -2.72 -5.14 -11.89
C LEU A 15 -1.35 -5.13 -12.58
N LYS A 16 -0.55 -6.18 -12.41
CA LYS A 16 0.75 -6.32 -13.08
C LYS A 16 0.59 -6.27 -14.60
N ASP A 17 -0.39 -6.97 -15.14
CA ASP A 17 -0.62 -7.04 -16.58
C ASP A 17 -1.21 -5.73 -17.11
N TRP A 18 -2.14 -5.11 -16.38
CA TRP A 18 -2.66 -3.77 -16.69
C TRP A 18 -1.54 -2.72 -16.73
N ARG A 19 -0.61 -2.74 -15.76
CA ARG A 19 0.55 -1.84 -15.70
C ARG A 19 1.41 -1.92 -16.97
N LYS A 20 1.66 -3.13 -17.48
CA LYS A 20 2.45 -3.32 -18.72
C LYS A 20 1.80 -2.71 -19.97
N LEU A 21 0.47 -2.53 -19.96
CA LEU A 21 -0.26 -1.92 -21.07
C LEU A 21 -0.18 -0.39 -21.05
N GLN A 22 0.28 0.21 -19.95
CA GLN A 22 0.40 1.66 -19.85
C GLN A 22 1.59 2.17 -20.66
N LYS A 23 1.42 3.31 -21.33
CA LYS A 23 2.49 3.93 -22.12
C LYS A 23 3.72 4.32 -21.26
N ARG A 24 3.47 4.66 -20.00
CA ARG A 24 4.47 5.08 -19.00
C ARG A 24 4.00 4.59 -17.62
N PRO A 25 4.19 3.31 -17.29
CA PRO A 25 3.74 2.78 -16.01
C PRO A 25 4.54 3.39 -14.86
N TYR A 26 3.88 3.68 -13.74
CA TYR A 26 4.57 4.05 -12.51
C TYR A 26 5.38 2.87 -11.95
N ARG A 27 4.86 1.64 -12.13
CA ARG A 27 5.50 0.37 -11.76
C ARG A 27 5.19 -0.71 -12.79
N SER A 28 6.05 -1.73 -12.88
CA SER A 28 5.84 -2.90 -13.76
C SER A 28 5.64 -4.23 -13.01
N ASP A 29 5.67 -4.20 -11.68
CA ASP A 29 5.44 -5.37 -10.82
C ASP A 29 3.97 -5.51 -10.42
N GLY A 30 3.63 -6.65 -9.81
CA GLY A 30 2.29 -6.89 -9.24
C GLY A 30 2.15 -6.40 -7.80
N SER A 31 3.08 -5.59 -7.29
CA SER A 31 3.01 -5.11 -5.91
C SER A 31 1.81 -4.20 -5.72
N VAL A 32 0.93 -4.51 -4.76
CA VAL A 32 -0.22 -3.67 -4.45
C VAL A 32 0.02 -2.89 -3.16
N ALA A 33 0.21 -3.63 -2.06
CA ALA A 33 0.33 -3.08 -0.73
C ALA A 33 1.17 -4.01 0.15
N GLY A 34 1.61 -3.53 1.29
CA GLY A 34 2.31 -4.33 2.29
C GLY A 34 3.57 -3.69 2.85
N GLY A 35 4.16 -4.36 3.83
CA GLY A 35 5.25 -3.86 4.63
C GLY A 35 5.51 -4.77 5.82
N LEU A 36 6.24 -4.25 6.81
CA LEU A 36 6.40 -4.91 8.10
C LEU A 36 5.03 -5.05 8.79
N PHE A 37 4.82 -6.12 9.57
CA PHE A 37 3.50 -6.43 10.15
C PHE A 37 2.87 -5.26 10.91
N HIS A 38 3.65 -4.52 11.70
CA HIS A 38 3.18 -3.34 12.45
C HIS A 38 2.71 -2.18 11.55
N LEU A 39 3.10 -2.14 10.26
CA LEU A 39 2.65 -1.14 9.30
C LEU A 39 1.31 -1.51 8.63
N LEU A 40 0.84 -2.75 8.79
CA LEU A 40 -0.41 -3.23 8.18
C LEU A 40 -1.64 -2.82 9.00
N THR A 41 -1.44 -2.20 10.16
CA THR A 41 -2.49 -1.79 11.08
C THR A 41 -2.21 -0.38 11.60
N GLU A 42 -3.26 0.33 12.00
CA GLU A 42 -3.14 1.62 12.70
C GLU A 42 -2.66 1.41 14.15
N ASN A 43 -2.79 0.19 14.68
CA ASN A 43 -2.38 -0.14 16.04
C ASN A 43 -0.90 -0.50 16.10
N THR A 44 -0.07 0.48 16.44
CA THR A 44 1.40 0.38 16.47
C THR A 44 1.97 -0.38 17.68
N THR A 45 1.12 -1.05 18.47
CA THR A 45 1.57 -1.82 19.65
C THR A 45 2.26 -3.14 19.29
N SER A 46 2.16 -3.59 18.04
CA SER A 46 2.94 -4.71 17.52
C SER A 46 4.44 -4.41 17.62
N SER A 47 5.16 -5.22 18.39
CA SER A 47 6.60 -5.05 18.57
C SER A 47 7.33 -5.25 17.24
N LEU A 48 8.23 -4.33 16.89
CA LEU A 48 8.95 -4.34 15.61
C LEU A 48 10.05 -5.44 15.54
N TRP A 49 10.41 -6.02 16.69
CA TRP A 49 11.57 -6.89 16.84
C TRP A 49 11.19 -8.20 17.54
N ARG A 50 11.70 -9.33 17.05
CA ARG A 50 11.61 -10.63 17.74
C ARG A 50 12.98 -11.29 17.77
N ASN A 51 13.48 -11.58 18.98
CA ASN A 51 14.73 -12.33 19.15
C ASN A 51 14.43 -13.82 19.15
N ILE A 52 14.47 -14.42 17.97
CA ILE A 52 14.27 -15.88 17.80
C ILE A 52 15.54 -16.69 18.08
N ALA A 53 16.69 -16.04 18.22
CA ALA A 53 17.96 -16.73 18.46
C ALA A 53 18.06 -17.28 19.89
N ALA A 54 17.51 -16.55 20.87
CA ALA A 54 17.44 -16.93 22.28
C ALA A 54 16.51 -18.13 22.50
N PRO A 55 17.03 -19.34 22.83
CA PRO A 55 16.20 -20.54 23.00
C PRO A 55 15.08 -20.37 24.04
N GLU A 56 15.34 -19.62 25.11
CA GLU A 56 14.44 -19.38 26.23
C GLU A 56 13.20 -18.55 25.86
N THR A 57 13.32 -17.63 24.90
CA THR A 57 12.18 -16.80 24.43
C THR A 57 11.62 -17.25 23.09
N ARG A 58 12.32 -18.13 22.36
CA ARG A 58 11.99 -18.50 20.97
C ARG A 58 10.55 -18.98 20.81
N ALA A 59 10.07 -19.86 21.69
CA ALA A 59 8.72 -20.42 21.58
C ALA A 59 7.64 -19.34 21.72
N GLY A 60 7.77 -18.43 22.70
CA GLY A 60 6.86 -17.30 22.87
C GLY A 60 6.90 -16.34 21.69
N MET A 61 8.09 -16.04 21.18
CA MET A 61 8.27 -15.16 20.03
C MET A 61 7.64 -15.73 18.75
N LEU A 62 7.76 -17.04 18.52
CA LEU A 62 7.11 -17.72 17.39
C LEU A 62 5.58 -17.73 17.55
N PHE A 63 5.08 -17.96 18.76
CA PHE A 63 3.65 -17.89 19.05
C PHE A 63 3.08 -16.49 18.77
N GLU A 64 3.76 -15.43 19.20
CA GLU A 64 3.34 -14.05 18.91
C GLU A 64 3.33 -13.74 17.41
N ILE A 65 4.32 -14.22 16.64
CA ILE A 65 4.32 -14.08 15.17
C ILE A 65 3.12 -14.79 14.56
N GLU A 66 2.76 -15.97 15.06
CA GLU A 66 1.57 -16.68 14.61
C GLU A 66 0.28 -15.89 14.91
N GLN A 67 0.19 -15.27 16.10
CA GLN A 67 -0.93 -14.40 16.43
C GLN A 67 -0.98 -13.16 15.51
N ASP A 68 0.15 -12.49 15.28
CA ASP A 68 0.22 -11.35 14.34
C ASP A 68 -0.24 -11.77 12.93
N ILE A 69 0.12 -12.97 12.46
CA ILE A 69 -0.38 -13.48 11.17
C ILE A 69 -1.90 -13.62 11.19
N ARG A 70 -2.45 -14.25 12.22
CA ARG A 70 -3.90 -14.54 12.33
C ARG A 70 -4.74 -13.29 12.50
N GLU A 71 -4.27 -12.33 13.29
CA GLU A 71 -5.05 -11.16 13.73
C GLU A 71 -4.80 -9.93 12.86
N ILE A 72 -3.62 -9.80 12.24
CA ILE A 72 -3.24 -8.63 11.44
C ILE A 72 -3.13 -8.99 9.97
N VAL A 73 -2.27 -9.94 9.62
CA VAL A 73 -1.90 -10.20 8.22
C VAL A 73 -3.06 -10.80 7.42
N LEU A 74 -3.69 -11.85 7.92
CA LEU A 74 -4.79 -12.51 7.20
C LEU A 74 -6.01 -11.58 7.03
N PRO A 75 -6.47 -10.84 8.04
CA PRO A 75 -7.53 -9.86 7.86
C PRO A 75 -7.13 -8.71 6.93
N TYR A 76 -5.86 -8.30 6.92
CA TYR A 76 -5.37 -7.32 5.97
C TYR A 76 -5.48 -7.82 4.52
N PHE A 77 -5.05 -9.06 4.25
CA PHE A 77 -5.18 -9.67 2.93
C PHE A 77 -6.63 -9.88 2.49
N ALA A 78 -7.53 -10.19 3.43
CA ALA A 78 -8.95 -10.37 3.14
C ALA A 78 -9.59 -9.12 2.50
N LYS A 79 -9.07 -7.91 2.79
CA LYS A 79 -9.55 -6.66 2.19
C LYS A 79 -9.39 -6.62 0.66
N PHE A 80 -8.43 -7.36 0.12
CA PHE A 80 -8.11 -7.39 -1.31
C PHE A 80 -8.89 -8.46 -2.09
N GLN A 81 -9.72 -9.26 -1.41
CA GLN A 81 -10.54 -10.29 -2.08
C GLN A 81 -11.66 -9.70 -2.95
N ASN A 82 -12.05 -8.45 -2.69
CA ASN A 82 -13.06 -7.75 -3.48
C ASN A 82 -12.58 -6.34 -3.80
N ALA A 83 -12.06 -6.17 -5.03
CA ALA A 83 -11.51 -4.91 -5.50
C ALA A 83 -12.52 -3.76 -5.41
N GLN A 84 -13.78 -3.99 -5.78
CA GLN A 84 -14.80 -2.94 -5.80
C GLN A 84 -15.15 -2.42 -4.40
N THR A 85 -15.24 -3.33 -3.42
CA THR A 85 -15.44 -2.98 -2.01
C THR A 85 -14.24 -2.19 -1.50
N LEU A 86 -13.02 -2.66 -1.75
CA LEU A 86 -11.80 -1.98 -1.33
C LEU A 86 -11.70 -0.58 -1.93
N ILE A 87 -11.95 -0.42 -3.22
CA ILE A 87 -11.90 0.89 -3.91
C ILE A 87 -12.94 1.86 -3.33
N THR A 88 -14.12 1.37 -2.97
CA THR A 88 -15.14 2.18 -2.30
C THR A 88 -14.68 2.64 -0.92
N GLN A 89 -13.96 1.80 -0.17
CA GLN A 89 -13.37 2.17 1.12
C GLN A 89 -12.23 3.17 0.95
N LEU A 90 -11.36 2.98 -0.06
CA LEU A 90 -10.26 3.90 -0.34
C LEU A 90 -10.75 5.29 -0.73
N ALA A 91 -11.96 5.44 -1.26
CA ALA A 91 -12.53 6.75 -1.53
C ALA A 91 -12.88 7.55 -0.25
N THR A 92 -12.95 6.90 0.92
CA THR A 92 -13.38 7.53 2.18
C THR A 92 -12.35 7.46 3.29
N LYS A 93 -11.43 6.50 3.25
CA LYS A 93 -10.38 6.32 4.26
C LYS A 93 -9.10 5.78 3.63
N ASP A 94 -7.95 6.18 4.17
CA ASP A 94 -6.67 5.56 3.84
C ASP A 94 -6.54 4.12 4.38
N LEU A 95 -5.72 3.30 3.73
CA LEU A 95 -5.38 1.95 4.19
C LEU A 95 -3.88 1.87 4.53
N PRO A 96 -3.50 1.46 5.76
CA PRO A 96 -2.09 1.31 6.13
C PRO A 96 -1.30 0.44 5.15
N ALA A 97 -0.03 0.79 4.95
CA ALA A 97 0.88 0.12 4.03
C ALA A 97 0.39 0.01 2.57
N PHE A 98 -0.55 0.86 2.15
CA PHE A 98 -0.99 0.98 0.77
C PHE A 98 -0.70 2.39 0.27
N SER A 99 0.33 2.59 -0.54
CA SER A 99 0.73 3.95 -0.95
C SER A 99 -0.34 4.61 -1.82
N ILE A 100 -0.47 5.95 -1.75
CA ILE A 100 -1.46 6.67 -2.56
C ILE A 100 -1.30 6.41 -4.07
N GLY A 101 -0.06 6.30 -4.56
CA GLY A 101 0.21 5.97 -5.97
C GLY A 101 -0.32 4.58 -6.35
N ASP A 102 -0.06 3.59 -5.50
CA ASP A 102 -0.55 2.23 -5.72
C ASP A 102 -2.10 2.15 -5.58
N GLN A 103 -2.71 2.91 -4.67
CA GLN A 103 -4.18 3.00 -4.53
C GLN A 103 -4.83 3.55 -5.81
N VAL A 104 -4.24 4.60 -6.40
CA VAL A 104 -4.73 5.22 -7.63
C VAL A 104 -4.61 4.27 -8.81
N GLU A 105 -3.47 3.59 -9.01
CA GLU A 105 -3.32 2.59 -10.07
C GLU A 105 -4.28 1.41 -9.89
N TYR A 106 -4.48 0.95 -8.64
CA TYR A 106 -5.43 -0.11 -8.34
C TYR A 106 -6.86 0.28 -8.75
N ALA A 107 -7.30 1.49 -8.38
CA ALA A 107 -8.61 2.00 -8.78
C ALA A 107 -8.74 2.17 -10.29
N LEU A 108 -7.70 2.66 -10.98
CA LEU A 108 -7.69 2.79 -12.43
C LEU A 108 -7.83 1.42 -13.12
N CYS A 109 -7.14 0.40 -12.62
CA CYS A 109 -7.18 -0.96 -13.15
C CYS A 109 -8.57 -1.57 -13.05
N PHE A 110 -9.19 -1.52 -11.86
CA PHE A 110 -10.42 -2.29 -11.56
C PHE A 110 -11.73 -1.49 -11.62
N SER A 111 -11.70 -0.16 -11.59
CA SER A 111 -12.91 0.68 -11.59
C SER A 111 -12.83 1.94 -12.47
N GLY A 112 -11.65 2.26 -13.02
CA GLY A 112 -11.44 3.40 -13.93
C GLY A 112 -11.26 4.76 -13.24
N SER A 113 -11.21 5.80 -14.06
CA SER A 113 -10.78 7.16 -13.68
C SER A 113 -11.66 7.82 -12.61
N ASN A 114 -12.97 7.60 -12.66
CA ASN A 114 -13.89 8.21 -11.69
C ASN A 114 -13.63 7.72 -10.26
N ALA A 115 -13.27 6.45 -10.09
CA ALA A 115 -12.92 5.91 -8.78
C ALA A 115 -11.57 6.43 -8.29
N ALA A 116 -10.57 6.45 -9.18
CA ALA A 116 -9.25 6.99 -8.89
C ALA A 116 -9.30 8.46 -8.47
N GLN A 117 -10.12 9.29 -9.14
CA GLN A 117 -10.28 10.70 -8.78
C GLN A 117 -10.81 10.88 -7.35
N LYS A 118 -11.78 10.06 -6.91
CA LYS A 118 -12.30 10.13 -5.53
C LYS A 118 -11.22 9.86 -4.48
N ILE A 119 -10.30 8.94 -4.75
CA ILE A 119 -9.17 8.63 -3.86
C ILE A 119 -8.19 9.81 -3.80
N ILE A 120 -7.91 10.44 -4.95
CA ILE A 120 -7.08 11.65 -5.02
C ILE A 120 -7.73 12.78 -4.23
N ASP A 121 -9.04 13.02 -4.43
CA ASP A 121 -9.78 14.07 -3.75
C ASP A 121 -9.77 13.86 -2.24
N ARG A 122 -10.03 12.63 -1.76
CA ARG A 122 -9.89 12.26 -0.34
C ARG A 122 -8.50 12.63 0.18
N PHE A 123 -7.45 12.14 -0.48
CA PHE A 123 -6.07 12.38 -0.05
C PHE A 123 -5.72 13.88 0.02
N LEU A 124 -6.11 14.66 -0.98
CA LEU A 124 -5.83 16.10 -1.02
C LEU A 124 -6.63 16.88 0.03
N ASN A 125 -7.83 16.43 0.36
CA ASN A 125 -8.62 16.99 1.47
C ASN A 125 -8.04 16.63 2.84
N GLU A 126 -7.47 15.43 3.01
CA GLU A 126 -6.78 15.01 4.24
C GLU A 126 -5.40 15.69 4.38
N ARG A 127 -4.76 16.04 3.27
CA ARG A 127 -3.42 16.63 3.19
C ARG A 127 -3.44 17.98 2.46
N MET A 128 -4.27 18.89 2.96
CA MET A 128 -4.38 20.25 2.40
C MET A 128 -3.03 20.99 2.39
N ASP A 129 -2.10 20.62 3.28
CA ASP A 129 -0.73 21.10 3.31
C ASP A 129 0.06 20.80 2.02
N LEU A 130 -0.30 19.73 1.29
CA LEU A 130 0.36 19.32 0.05
C LEU A 130 -0.25 19.96 -1.20
N LEU A 131 -1.41 20.60 -1.11
CA LEU A 131 -2.10 21.21 -2.26
C LEU A 131 -1.22 22.14 -3.10
N PRO A 132 -0.44 23.07 -2.50
CA PRO A 132 0.42 23.97 -3.26
C PRO A 132 1.50 23.21 -4.05
N ALA A 133 2.14 22.23 -3.43
CA ALA A 133 3.19 21.42 -4.05
C ALA A 133 2.65 20.55 -5.19
N VAL A 134 1.46 19.96 -5.01
CA VAL A 134 0.79 19.18 -6.05
C VAL A 134 0.42 20.07 -7.23
N HIS A 135 -0.10 21.28 -6.98
CA HIS A 135 -0.46 22.22 -8.03
C HIS A 135 0.77 22.67 -8.85
N GLU A 136 1.89 22.95 -8.17
CA GLU A 136 3.15 23.29 -8.81
C GLU A 136 3.67 22.14 -9.69
N ALA A 137 3.72 20.92 -9.13
CA ALA A 137 4.18 19.73 -9.84
C ALA A 137 3.31 19.44 -11.08
N TYR A 138 1.99 19.56 -10.96
CA TYR A 138 1.06 19.38 -12.07
C TYR A 138 1.24 20.43 -13.17
N THR A 139 1.43 21.70 -12.79
CA THR A 139 1.68 22.80 -13.73
C THR A 139 2.97 22.56 -14.50
N LYS A 140 4.04 22.15 -13.81
CA LYS A 140 5.31 21.77 -14.43
C LYS A 140 5.14 20.60 -15.38
N MET A 141 4.43 19.56 -14.98
CA MET A 141 4.17 18.39 -15.84
C MET A 141 3.39 18.76 -17.12
N LYS A 142 2.43 19.69 -17.04
CA LYS A 142 1.69 20.18 -18.21
C LYS A 142 2.58 20.93 -19.20
N LYS A 143 3.53 21.72 -18.69
CA LYS A 143 4.42 22.55 -19.50
C LYS A 143 5.57 21.75 -20.10
N ASP A 144 6.25 20.97 -19.26
CA ASP A 144 7.54 20.34 -19.57
C ASP A 144 7.41 18.85 -19.89
N GLY A 145 6.21 18.27 -19.72
CA GLY A 145 6.00 16.83 -19.75
C GLY A 145 6.40 16.15 -18.43
N PRO A 146 6.23 14.82 -18.31
CA PRO A 146 6.66 14.10 -17.13
C PRO A 146 8.19 14.06 -17.01
N PRO A 147 8.74 14.02 -15.80
CA PRO A 147 10.18 14.02 -15.58
C PRO A 147 10.85 12.77 -16.17
N PRO A 148 12.15 12.87 -16.54
CA PRO A 148 12.86 11.85 -17.32
C PRO A 148 13.07 10.51 -16.59
N PHE A 149 12.80 10.42 -15.29
CA PHE A 149 13.03 9.22 -14.48
C PHE A 149 11.85 8.22 -14.47
N PHE A 150 10.79 8.47 -15.24
CA PHE A 150 9.66 7.54 -15.45
C PHE A 150 9.76 6.78 -16.78
N SER A 151 10.98 6.50 -17.24
CA SER A 151 11.29 5.70 -18.44
C SER A 151 11.77 4.31 -18.09
#